data_AF-A0A2W5BKZ4-F1
#
_entry.id   AF-A0A2W5BKZ4-F1
#
_cell.length_a   1.000
_cell.length_b   1.000
_cell.length_c   1.000
_cell.angle_alpha   90.00
_cell.angle_beta   90.00
_cell.angle_gamma   90.00
#
_symmetry.space_group_name_H-M   'P 1'
#
loop_
_entity.id
_entity.type
_entity.pdbx_description
1 polymer ?
#
loop_
_entity_poly.entity_id
_entity_poly.type
_entity_poly.pdbx_seq_one_letter_code
_entity_poly.pdbx_strand_id
1 'polypeptide(L)'
;MAKFQKGSSVSKVFNNSRFGGNANPSIHIGLGILVAFFFFSGWIASKNIQTLQQNTVLVTRTHETLTALRDVLSVFKDAETGQRGYLLTGDENYLAPYNKALADIEENLVTLEELTEYNMTQRDSLAILKNHIGKKLAELEATINIRRTEGFQPALALVKNGEGRAEMDAIRRILSTMEGTEQLVRNERISDMQRAYRTTAVHIILTSIVGLILAVVAFILIRRAINARARQNWLQKGEAALAKATVGDQTPETLGENILRFFADYLHIQAGAFYV
;
A
#
# COMPACT_ATOMS: atom_id res chain seq x y z
N MET A 1 56.93 -71.10 16.33
CA MET A 1 57.26 -69.76 15.79
C MET A 1 55.98 -69.10 15.30
N ALA A 2 55.47 -68.13 16.05
CA ALA A 2 54.26 -67.37 15.71
C ALA A 2 54.67 -65.93 15.34
N LYS A 3 54.17 -65.42 14.21
CA LYS A 3 54.41 -64.03 13.79
C LYS A 3 53.28 -63.51 12.89
N PHE A 4 52.92 -62.25 13.15
CA PHE A 4 52.06 -61.30 12.41
C PHE A 4 50.54 -61.41 12.60
N GLN A 5 49.88 -60.52 13.35
CA GLN A 5 49.53 -59.08 13.17
C GLN A 5 48.37 -58.78 12.19
N LYS A 6 47.26 -58.36 12.80
CA LYS A 6 46.45 -57.16 12.49
C LYS A 6 45.65 -57.13 11.16
N GLY A 7 44.41 -57.62 11.22
CA GLY A 7 43.34 -57.24 10.28
C GLY A 7 42.57 -56.02 10.80
N SER A 8 42.74 -54.88 10.14
CA SER A 8 42.07 -53.60 10.44
C SER A 8 40.89 -53.33 9.50
N SER A 9 39.85 -52.70 10.07
CA SER A 9 38.98 -51.71 9.43
C SER A 9 37.97 -52.18 8.38
N VAL A 10 36.81 -52.65 8.86
CA VAL A 10 35.52 -52.52 8.15
C VAL A 10 34.72 -51.41 8.83
N SER A 11 35.05 -50.15 8.56
CA SER A 11 34.12 -49.02 8.74
C SER A 11 34.70 -47.78 8.07
N LYS A 12 34.25 -47.47 6.85
CA LYS A 12 34.33 -46.13 6.21
C LYS A 12 33.67 -46.21 4.82
N VAL A 13 32.35 -46.39 4.78
CA VAL A 13 31.56 -46.28 3.53
C VAL A 13 30.62 -45.08 3.53
N PHE A 14 30.48 -44.33 4.63
CA PHE A 14 29.65 -43.12 4.63
C PHE A 14 30.38 -41.95 5.28
N ASN A 15 31.23 -41.29 4.51
CA ASN A 15 31.54 -39.88 4.78
C ASN A 15 32.08 -39.19 3.52
N ASN A 16 31.20 -38.62 2.71
CA ASN A 16 31.56 -37.44 1.92
C ASN A 16 30.31 -36.70 1.38
N SER A 17 29.42 -36.28 2.27
CA SER A 17 28.55 -35.14 1.99
C SER A 17 29.35 -33.85 2.19
N ARG A 18 30.28 -33.56 1.27
CA ARG A 18 30.89 -32.23 1.14
C ARG A 18 30.10 -31.41 0.12
N PHE A 19 28.90 -30.96 0.52
CA PHE A 19 28.32 -29.71 0.01
C PHE A 19 29.07 -28.53 0.62
N GLY A 20 30.37 -28.48 0.39
CA GLY A 20 31.29 -27.47 0.90
C GLY A 20 32.37 -27.24 -0.14
N GLY A 21 31.96 -27.03 -1.39
CA GLY A 21 32.83 -26.33 -2.32
C GLY A 21 32.99 -24.92 -1.78
N ASN A 22 34.22 -24.41 -1.70
CA ASN A 22 34.53 -23.02 -1.37
C ASN A 22 33.78 -22.11 -2.35
N ALA A 23 32.52 -21.82 -2.03
CA ALA A 23 31.76 -20.80 -2.72
C ALA A 23 32.53 -19.51 -2.47
N ASN A 24 32.98 -18.91 -3.58
CA ASN A 24 33.76 -17.69 -3.55
C ASN A 24 33.06 -16.69 -2.61
N PRO A 25 33.73 -16.13 -1.57
CA PRO A 25 33.08 -15.31 -0.55
C PRO A 25 32.23 -14.17 -1.14
N SER A 26 32.54 -13.74 -2.36
CA SER A 26 31.74 -12.82 -3.17
C SER A 26 30.28 -13.27 -3.44
N ILE A 27 30.01 -14.57 -3.57
CA ILE A 27 28.65 -15.12 -3.79
C ILE A 27 27.79 -14.95 -2.53
N HIS A 28 28.36 -15.22 -1.35
CA HIS A 28 27.65 -15.08 -0.08
C HIS A 28 27.39 -13.60 0.26
N ILE A 29 28.34 -12.71 -0.05
CA ILE A 29 28.17 -11.26 0.12
C ILE A 29 27.05 -10.74 -0.80
N GLY A 30 27.03 -11.16 -2.07
CA GLY A 30 25.96 -10.79 -3.00
C GLY A 30 24.58 -11.27 -2.55
N LEU A 31 24.49 -12.50 -2.04
CA LEU A 31 23.24 -13.04 -1.48
C LEU A 31 22.78 -12.26 -0.24
N GLY A 32 23.71 -11.87 0.65
CA GLY A 32 23.41 -11.08 1.84
C GLY A 32 22.87 -9.69 1.52
N ILE A 33 23.49 -8.98 0.57
CA ILE A 33 23.04 -7.66 0.10
C ILE A 33 21.62 -7.76 -0.48
N LEU A 34 21.33 -8.85 -1.19
CA LEU A 34 20.02 -9.09 -1.78
C LEU A 34 18.92 -9.31 -0.75
N VAL A 35 19.19 -10.19 0.20
CA VAL A 35 18.25 -10.46 1.29
C VAL A 35 17.99 -9.17 2.06
N ALA A 36 19.03 -8.40 2.38
CA ALA A 36 18.91 -7.10 3.03
C ALA A 36 18.07 -6.12 2.20
N PHE A 37 18.25 -6.07 0.87
CA PHE A 37 17.45 -5.24 -0.03
C PHE A 37 15.97 -5.63 -0.02
N PHE A 38 15.64 -6.92 -0.06
CA PHE A 38 14.24 -7.38 -0.02
C PHE A 38 13.58 -7.07 1.33
N PHE A 39 14.30 -7.26 2.45
CA PHE A 39 13.79 -6.88 3.77
C PHE A 39 13.57 -5.37 3.88
N PHE A 40 14.53 -4.55 3.41
CA PHE A 40 14.41 -3.10 3.42
C PHE A 40 13.25 -2.62 2.53
N SER A 41 13.09 -3.21 1.35
CA SER A 41 11.98 -2.93 0.44
C SER A 41 10.62 -3.32 1.05
N GLY A 42 10.51 -4.51 1.64
CA GLY A 42 9.30 -4.96 2.34
C GLY A 42 8.94 -4.05 3.51
N TRP A 43 9.94 -3.56 4.24
CA TRP A 43 9.74 -2.60 5.32
C TRP A 43 9.17 -1.26 4.80
N ILE A 44 9.74 -0.71 3.73
CA ILE A 44 9.22 0.52 3.10
C ILE A 44 7.80 0.32 2.56
N ALA A 45 7.55 -0.80 1.87
CA ALA A 45 6.22 -1.13 1.35
C ALA A 45 5.17 -1.22 2.47
N SER A 46 5.52 -1.83 3.61
CA SER A 46 4.63 -1.93 4.77
C SER A 46 4.30 -0.56 5.38
N LYS A 47 5.31 0.33 5.48
CA LYS A 47 5.12 1.71 5.95
C LYS A 47 4.22 2.51 5.01
N ASN A 48 4.39 2.38 3.70
CA ASN A 48 3.54 3.05 2.72
C ASN A 48 2.09 2.56 2.74
N ILE A 49 1.86 1.26 2.90
CA ILE A 49 0.51 0.69 3.01
C ILE A 49 -0.21 1.16 4.27
N GLN A 50 0.51 1.26 5.41
CA GLN A 50 -0.05 1.81 6.64
C GLN A 50 -0.44 3.28 6.46
N THR A 51 0.42 4.09 5.84
CA THR A 51 0.13 5.50 5.53
C THR A 51 -1.08 5.66 4.61
N LEU A 52 -1.24 4.79 3.61
CA LEU A 52 -2.40 4.81 2.71
C LEU A 52 -3.69 4.47 3.44
N GLN A 53 -3.71 3.41 4.26
CA GLN A 53 -4.91 3.00 5.01
C GLN A 53 -5.34 4.06 6.04
N GLN A 54 -4.39 4.65 6.78
CA GLN A 54 -4.68 5.69 7.77
C GLN A 54 -5.20 6.99 7.10
N ASN A 55 -4.64 7.37 5.94
CA ASN A 55 -5.10 8.53 5.21
C ASN A 55 -6.51 8.37 4.65
N THR A 56 -6.92 7.16 4.23
CA THR A 56 -8.29 6.92 3.75
C THR A 56 -9.32 7.15 4.85
N VAL A 57 -9.10 6.61 6.06
CA VAL A 57 -10.03 6.79 7.19
C VAL A 57 -10.18 8.27 7.56
N LEU A 58 -9.06 9.00 7.63
CA LEU A 58 -9.07 10.42 7.97
C LEU A 58 -9.71 11.29 6.87
N VAL A 59 -9.51 10.96 5.59
CA VAL A 59 -10.16 11.66 4.47
C VAL A 59 -11.67 11.43 4.46
N THR A 60 -12.12 10.20 4.73
CA THR A 60 -13.55 9.90 4.88
C THR A 60 -14.15 10.71 6.02
N ARG A 61 -13.49 10.73 7.17
CA ARG A 61 -13.95 11.48 8.35
C ARG A 61 -14.05 12.99 8.09
N THR A 62 -13.03 13.59 7.48
CA THR A 62 -13.11 15.00 7.07
C THR A 62 -14.23 15.24 6.06
N HIS A 63 -14.54 14.29 5.19
CA HIS A 63 -15.68 14.39 4.29
C HIS A 63 -17.02 14.33 5.03
N GLU A 64 -17.17 13.42 5.98
CA GLU A 64 -18.34 13.32 6.86
C GLU A 64 -18.56 14.60 7.66
N THR A 65 -17.49 15.17 8.26
CA THR A 65 -17.57 16.44 9.00
C THR A 65 -18.03 17.58 8.10
N LEU A 66 -17.47 17.71 6.90
CA LEU A 66 -17.88 18.75 5.94
C LEU A 66 -19.34 18.61 5.51
N THR A 67 -19.84 17.38 5.35
CA THR A 67 -21.24 17.11 5.01
C THR A 67 -22.15 17.52 6.18
N ALA A 68 -21.86 17.07 7.40
CA ALA A 68 -22.64 17.43 8.58
C ALA A 68 -22.68 18.96 8.82
N LEU A 69 -21.57 19.67 8.63
CA LEU A 69 -21.54 21.15 8.73
C LEU A 69 -22.47 21.83 7.72
N ARG A 70 -22.53 21.32 6.48
CA ARG A 70 -23.40 21.85 5.43
C ARG A 70 -24.86 21.52 5.68
N ASP A 71 -25.13 20.34 6.20
CA ASP A 71 -26.46 19.88 6.54
C ASP A 71 -27.06 20.75 7.66
N VAL A 72 -26.29 21.06 8.71
CA VAL A 72 -26.71 22.04 9.74
C VAL A 72 -27.14 23.36 9.11
N LEU A 73 -26.33 23.92 8.19
CA LEU A 73 -26.67 25.17 7.53
C LEU A 73 -27.93 25.06 6.66
N SER A 74 -28.09 23.93 5.96
CA SER A 74 -29.24 23.68 5.10
C SER A 74 -30.53 23.58 5.90
N VAL A 75 -30.51 22.77 6.96
CA VAL A 75 -31.64 22.55 7.85
C VAL A 75 -32.06 23.84 8.55
N PHE A 76 -31.10 24.70 8.93
CA PHE A 76 -31.41 26.02 9.47
C PHE A 76 -32.14 26.92 8.47
N LYS A 77 -31.78 26.87 7.17
CA LYS A 77 -32.47 27.64 6.14
C LYS A 77 -33.90 27.14 5.96
N ASP A 78 -34.13 25.83 6.06
CA ASP A 78 -35.48 25.26 5.99
C ASP A 78 -36.33 25.70 7.20
N ALA A 79 -35.74 25.72 8.40
CA ALA A 79 -36.39 26.24 9.60
C ALA A 79 -36.79 27.73 9.47
N GLU A 80 -35.87 28.58 9.04
CA GLU A 80 -36.15 30.00 8.78
C GLU A 80 -37.20 30.20 7.69
N THR A 81 -37.18 29.34 6.66
CA THR A 81 -38.12 29.42 5.53
C THR A 81 -39.53 29.05 5.97
N GLY A 82 -39.68 27.96 6.73
CA GLY A 82 -40.97 27.56 7.30
C GLY A 82 -41.53 28.59 8.27
N GLN A 83 -40.68 29.10 9.18
CA GLN A 83 -41.06 30.17 10.11
C GLN A 83 -41.54 31.43 9.37
N ARG A 84 -40.82 31.90 8.34
CA ARG A 84 -41.24 33.08 7.57
C ARG A 84 -42.53 32.86 6.81
N GLY A 85 -42.73 31.67 6.24
CA GLY A 85 -43.97 31.28 5.59
C GLY A 85 -45.16 31.36 6.55
N TYR A 86 -45.00 30.84 7.78
CA TYR A 86 -46.01 30.95 8.83
C TYR A 86 -46.24 32.40 9.28
N LEU A 87 -45.18 33.19 9.47
CA LEU A 87 -45.33 34.59 9.85
C LEU A 87 -46.14 35.37 8.81
N LEU A 88 -45.86 35.17 7.52
CA LEU A 88 -46.52 35.85 6.41
C LEU A 88 -47.98 35.43 6.25
N THR A 89 -48.27 34.13 6.35
CA THR A 89 -49.59 33.58 5.99
C THR A 89 -50.50 33.29 7.18
N GLY A 90 -49.93 32.95 8.33
CA GLY A 90 -50.63 32.41 9.49
C GLY A 90 -51.03 30.93 9.34
N ASP A 91 -50.67 30.27 8.25
CA ASP A 91 -51.01 28.85 8.02
C ASP A 91 -49.96 27.92 8.65
N GLU A 92 -50.40 27.12 9.63
CA GLU A 92 -49.58 26.16 10.39
C GLU A 92 -48.89 25.12 9.48
N ASN A 93 -49.39 24.87 8.26
CA ASN A 93 -48.74 23.97 7.30
C ASN A 93 -47.31 24.43 6.93
N TYR A 94 -47.05 25.74 6.98
CA TYR A 94 -45.70 26.27 6.76
C TYR A 94 -44.71 25.93 7.88
N LEU A 95 -45.17 25.44 9.04
CA LEU A 95 -44.28 25.01 10.13
C LEU A 95 -43.76 23.58 9.96
N ALA A 96 -44.22 22.82 8.97
CA ALA A 96 -43.72 21.46 8.74
C ALA A 96 -42.19 21.40 8.52
N PRO A 97 -41.56 22.27 7.69
CA PRO A 97 -40.10 22.34 7.58
C PRO A 97 -39.40 22.74 8.88
N TYR A 98 -39.98 23.67 9.66
CA TYR A 98 -39.44 24.09 10.96
C TYR A 98 -39.42 22.93 11.97
N ASN A 99 -40.53 22.22 12.11
CA ASN A 99 -40.63 21.10 13.05
C ASN A 99 -39.68 19.97 12.70
N LYS A 100 -39.53 19.66 11.41
CA LYS A 100 -38.56 18.66 10.94
C LYS A 100 -37.12 19.12 11.25
N ALA A 101 -36.83 20.39 10.97
CA ALA A 101 -35.50 20.94 11.16
C ALA A 101 -34.99 20.88 12.61
N LEU A 102 -35.87 20.96 13.61
CA LEU A 102 -35.47 20.84 15.02
C LEU A 102 -34.81 19.48 15.32
N ALA A 103 -35.41 18.39 14.84
CA ALA A 103 -34.85 17.05 15.03
C ALA A 103 -33.55 16.86 14.24
N ASP A 104 -33.55 17.30 12.97
CA ASP A 104 -32.40 17.17 12.08
C ASP A 104 -31.18 18.00 12.58
N ILE A 105 -31.41 19.17 13.21
CA ILE A 105 -30.32 19.96 13.82
C ILE A 105 -29.69 19.21 15.00
N GLU A 106 -30.51 18.64 15.89
CA GLU A 106 -30.01 17.92 17.06
C GLU A 106 -29.18 16.69 16.65
N GLU A 107 -29.67 15.90 15.69
CA GLU A 107 -28.96 14.73 15.16
C GLU A 107 -27.62 15.12 14.52
N ASN A 108 -27.61 16.19 13.72
CA ASN A 108 -26.37 16.68 13.11
C ASN A 108 -25.39 17.23 14.15
N LEU A 109 -25.87 17.82 15.25
CA LEU A 109 -25.00 18.30 16.33
C LEU A 109 -24.35 17.17 17.12
N VAL A 110 -25.08 16.09 17.40
CA VAL A 110 -24.53 14.87 18.00
C VAL A 110 -23.48 14.26 17.08
N THR A 111 -23.78 14.14 15.79
CA THR A 111 -22.84 13.65 14.77
C THR A 111 -21.56 14.50 14.73
N LEU A 112 -21.70 15.83 14.78
CA LEU A 112 -20.55 16.75 14.81
C LEU A 112 -19.74 16.62 16.11
N GLU A 113 -20.32 16.29 17.25
CA GLU A 113 -19.56 16.01 18.49
C GLU A 113 -18.63 14.81 18.31
N GLU A 114 -19.17 13.70 17.81
CA GLU A 114 -18.41 12.46 17.57
C GLU A 114 -17.30 12.67 16.53
N LEU A 115 -17.62 13.40 15.46
CA LEU A 115 -16.68 13.69 14.38
C LEU A 115 -15.62 14.74 14.74
N THR A 116 -15.80 15.52 15.81
CA THR A 116 -14.84 16.56 16.21
C THR A 116 -14.07 16.25 17.49
N GLU A 117 -14.39 15.14 18.18
CA GLU A 117 -13.85 14.78 19.50
C GLU A 117 -12.31 14.87 19.61
N TYR A 118 -11.60 14.51 18.55
CA TYR A 118 -10.13 14.43 18.50
C TYR A 118 -9.44 15.77 18.20
N ASN A 119 -10.19 16.83 17.87
CA ASN A 119 -9.65 18.13 17.51
C ASN A 119 -10.19 19.20 18.47
N MET A 120 -9.31 19.69 19.35
CA MET A 120 -9.67 20.69 20.36
C MET A 120 -10.25 21.96 19.74
N THR A 121 -9.64 22.46 18.66
CA THR A 121 -10.12 23.67 17.95
C THR A 121 -11.52 23.48 17.37
N GLN A 122 -11.82 22.28 16.83
CA GLN A 122 -13.15 21.98 16.30
C GLN A 122 -14.19 21.82 17.41
N ARG A 123 -13.81 21.18 18.54
CA ARG A 123 -14.68 21.08 19.72
C ARG A 123 -15.05 22.45 20.29
N ASP A 124 -14.07 23.34 20.42
CA ASP A 124 -14.30 24.69 20.93
C ASP A 124 -15.21 25.48 19.99
N SER A 125 -14.98 25.37 18.68
CA SER A 125 -15.84 25.97 17.66
C SER A 125 -17.26 25.41 17.69
N LEU A 126 -17.41 24.09 17.89
CA LEU A 126 -18.70 23.43 18.02
C LEU A 126 -19.46 23.88 19.27
N ALA A 127 -18.78 24.07 20.39
CA ALA A 127 -19.40 24.59 21.62
C ALA A 127 -19.96 26.01 21.41
N ILE A 128 -19.19 26.88 20.73
CA ILE A 128 -19.63 28.23 20.37
C ILE A 128 -20.81 28.16 19.39
N LEU A 129 -20.74 27.27 18.39
CA LEU A 129 -21.81 27.02 17.41
C LEU A 129 -23.11 26.63 18.11
N LYS A 130 -23.08 25.68 19.05
CA LYS A 130 -24.27 25.22 19.80
C LYS A 130 -24.95 26.35 20.56
N ASN A 131 -24.19 27.24 21.17
CA ASN A 131 -24.76 28.40 21.86
C ASN A 131 -25.52 29.33 20.90
N HIS A 132 -24.94 29.64 19.73
CA HIS A 132 -25.62 30.45 18.71
C HIS A 132 -26.84 29.75 18.10
N ILE A 133 -26.76 28.43 17.90
CA ILE A 133 -27.88 27.60 17.47
C ILE A 133 -29.02 27.67 18.47
N GLY A 134 -28.75 27.47 19.76
CA GLY A 134 -29.76 27.53 20.81
C GLY A 134 -30.47 28.88 20.87
N LYS A 135 -29.71 29.98 20.78
CA LYS A 135 -30.28 31.34 20.70
C LYS A 135 -31.14 31.53 19.46
N LYS A 136 -30.69 31.04 18.31
CA LYS A 136 -31.43 31.15 17.06
C LYS A 136 -32.74 30.36 17.09
N LEU A 137 -32.73 29.14 17.63
CA LEU A 137 -33.93 28.34 17.78
C LEU A 137 -34.93 28.99 18.74
N ALA A 138 -34.46 29.54 19.86
CA ALA A 138 -35.30 30.28 20.81
C ALA A 138 -35.94 31.52 20.16
N GLU A 139 -35.21 32.24 19.29
CA GLU A 139 -35.77 33.38 18.53
C GLU A 139 -36.86 32.94 17.54
N LEU A 140 -36.64 31.85 16.81
CA LEU A 140 -37.63 31.29 15.90
C LEU A 140 -38.89 30.86 16.65
N GLU A 141 -38.75 30.17 17.78
CA GLU A 141 -39.86 29.76 18.62
C GLU A 141 -40.64 30.96 19.18
N ALA A 142 -39.94 31.96 19.71
CA ALA A 142 -40.56 33.17 20.26
C ALA A 142 -41.37 33.91 19.19
N THR A 143 -40.84 34.09 17.99
CA THR A 143 -41.55 34.77 16.88
C THR A 143 -42.77 33.99 16.40
N ILE A 144 -42.71 32.65 16.35
CA ILE A 144 -43.85 31.78 16.03
C ILE A 144 -44.93 31.93 17.12
N ASN A 145 -44.55 31.87 18.39
CA ASN A 145 -45.50 31.98 19.50
C ASN A 145 -46.19 33.34 19.51
N ILE A 146 -45.44 34.44 19.36
CA ILE A 146 -46.01 35.79 19.26
C ILE A 146 -46.97 35.88 18.08
N ARG A 147 -46.64 35.29 16.93
CA ARG A 147 -47.52 35.27 15.76
C ARG A 147 -48.84 34.56 16.05
N ARG A 148 -48.79 33.48 16.84
CA ARG A 148 -49.94 32.65 17.23
C ARG A 148 -50.82 33.34 18.29
N THR A 149 -50.23 34.05 19.25
CA THR A 149 -50.95 34.62 20.40
C THR A 149 -51.31 36.11 20.23
N GLU A 150 -50.43 36.90 19.63
CA GLU A 150 -50.55 38.36 19.55
C GLU A 150 -50.73 38.88 18.11
N GLY A 151 -50.49 38.02 17.11
CA GLY A 151 -50.71 38.32 15.70
C GLY A 151 -49.48 38.83 14.96
N PHE A 152 -49.70 39.32 13.73
CA PHE A 152 -48.60 39.59 12.78
C PHE A 152 -47.71 40.77 13.17
N GLN A 153 -48.30 41.89 13.62
CA GLN A 153 -47.53 43.12 13.87
C GLN A 153 -46.51 42.96 15.02
N PRO A 154 -46.86 42.35 16.17
CA PRO A 154 -45.90 42.08 17.23
C PRO A 154 -44.79 41.11 16.80
N ALA A 155 -45.13 40.06 16.05
CA ALA A 155 -44.15 39.10 15.54
C ALA A 155 -43.16 39.76 14.56
N LEU A 156 -43.65 40.63 13.68
CA LEU A 156 -42.82 41.40 12.75
C LEU A 156 -41.89 42.37 13.47
N ALA A 157 -42.33 42.98 14.58
CA ALA A 157 -41.48 43.86 15.39
C ALA A 157 -40.28 43.09 15.96
N LEU A 158 -40.50 41.87 16.48
CA LEU A 158 -39.40 41.04 16.98
C LEU A 158 -38.40 40.66 15.88
N VAL A 159 -38.88 40.24 14.70
CA VAL A 159 -37.99 39.94 13.56
C VAL A 159 -37.18 41.17 13.11
N LYS A 160 -37.78 42.37 13.17
CA LYS A 160 -37.11 43.63 12.80
C LYS A 160 -36.00 44.05 13.77
N ASN A 161 -35.98 43.53 15.00
CA ASN A 161 -34.91 43.81 15.97
C ASN A 161 -33.55 43.25 15.50
N GLY A 162 -33.53 42.32 14.55
CA GLY A 162 -32.32 41.86 13.88
C GLY A 162 -31.51 40.83 14.67
N GLU A 163 -31.91 40.47 15.89
CA GLU A 163 -31.27 39.44 16.71
C GLU A 163 -31.17 38.11 15.95
N GLY A 164 -32.28 37.64 15.38
CA GLY A 164 -32.31 36.42 14.56
C GLY A 164 -31.35 36.46 13.37
N ARG A 165 -31.10 37.63 12.78
CA ARG A 165 -30.13 37.80 11.68
C ARG A 165 -28.70 37.74 12.22
N ALA A 166 -28.42 38.40 13.33
CA ALA A 166 -27.10 38.42 13.95
C ALA A 166 -26.66 37.00 14.36
N GLU A 167 -27.57 36.22 14.95
CA GLU A 167 -27.32 34.83 15.32
C GLU A 167 -27.09 33.95 14.08
N MET A 168 -27.91 34.10 13.02
CA MET A 168 -27.71 33.34 11.78
C MET A 168 -26.38 33.69 11.08
N ASP A 169 -25.98 34.96 11.08
CA ASP A 169 -24.70 35.38 10.53
C ASP A 169 -23.51 34.87 11.38
N ALA A 170 -23.67 34.74 12.71
CA ALA A 170 -22.69 34.10 13.58
C ALA A 170 -22.56 32.60 13.26
N ILE A 171 -23.69 31.88 13.14
CA ILE A 171 -23.73 30.46 12.74
C ILE A 171 -22.99 30.27 11.41
N ARG A 172 -23.31 31.07 10.38
CA ARG A 172 -22.64 31.00 9.07
C ARG A 172 -21.12 31.21 9.17
N ARG A 173 -20.67 32.17 9.96
CA ARG A 173 -19.24 32.44 10.14
C ARG A 173 -18.53 31.28 10.83
N ILE A 174 -19.14 30.69 11.86
CA ILE A 174 -18.55 29.58 12.61
C ILE A 174 -18.48 28.34 11.73
N LEU A 175 -19.58 27.99 11.05
CA LEU A 175 -19.61 26.87 10.09
C LEU A 175 -18.55 27.04 9.00
N SER A 176 -18.44 28.24 8.40
CA SER A 176 -17.41 28.53 7.40
C SER A 176 -15.98 28.41 7.96
N THR A 177 -15.76 28.78 9.22
CA THR A 177 -14.46 28.63 9.89
C THR A 177 -14.11 27.16 10.14
N MET A 178 -15.09 26.37 10.59
CA MET A 178 -14.94 24.93 10.79
C MET A 178 -14.69 24.21 9.46
N GLU A 179 -15.43 24.56 8.40
CA GLU A 179 -15.23 24.05 7.05
C GLU A 179 -13.83 24.39 6.52
N GLY A 180 -13.36 25.63 6.71
CA GLY A 180 -12.02 26.04 6.30
C GLY A 180 -10.93 25.23 6.99
N THR A 181 -11.10 24.94 8.28
CA THR A 181 -10.17 24.11 9.06
C THR A 181 -10.13 22.68 8.52
N GLU A 182 -11.28 22.06 8.27
CA GLU A 182 -11.36 20.72 7.69
C GLU A 182 -10.78 20.68 6.26
N GLN A 183 -11.03 21.70 5.44
CA GLN A 183 -10.52 21.76 4.07
C GLN A 183 -8.98 21.87 4.03
N LEU A 184 -8.37 22.60 4.98
CA LEU A 184 -6.92 22.68 5.12
C LEU A 184 -6.33 21.31 5.48
N VAL A 185 -6.90 20.63 6.49
CA VAL A 185 -6.48 19.28 6.88
C VAL A 185 -6.62 18.32 5.70
N ARG A 186 -7.74 18.35 4.97
CA ARG A 186 -7.95 17.52 3.79
C ARG A 186 -6.88 17.72 2.73
N ASN A 187 -6.55 18.97 2.41
CA ASN A 187 -5.59 19.30 1.36
C ASN A 187 -4.18 18.84 1.72
N GLU A 188 -3.78 18.98 2.99
CA GLU A 188 -2.52 18.47 3.51
C GLU A 188 -2.44 16.93 3.36
N ARG A 189 -3.52 16.23 3.74
CA ARG A 189 -3.59 14.75 3.64
C ARG A 189 -3.56 14.25 2.20
N ILE A 190 -4.23 14.93 1.27
CA ILE A 190 -4.17 14.59 -0.16
C ILE A 190 -2.73 14.74 -0.69
N SER A 191 -2.01 15.80 -0.27
CA SER A 191 -0.61 16.02 -0.64
C SER A 191 0.28 14.89 -0.11
N ASP A 192 0.08 14.46 1.14
CA ASP A 192 0.81 13.34 1.72
C ASP A 192 0.52 12.00 1.01
N MET A 193 -0.73 11.75 0.63
CA MET A 193 -1.08 10.59 -0.20
C MET A 193 -0.35 10.61 -1.54
N GLN A 194 -0.30 11.75 -2.24
CA GLN A 194 0.41 11.87 -3.52
C GLN A 194 1.91 11.59 -3.39
N ARG A 195 2.54 12.03 -2.29
CA ARG A 195 3.96 11.72 -1.98
C ARG A 195 4.15 10.22 -1.72
N ALA A 196 3.24 9.59 -0.98
CA ALA A 196 3.26 8.15 -0.73
C ALA A 196 3.09 7.33 -2.04
N TYR A 197 2.22 7.77 -2.95
CA TYR A 197 2.08 7.13 -4.26
C TYR A 197 3.34 7.24 -5.11
N ARG A 198 3.97 8.42 -5.20
CA ARG A 198 5.22 8.61 -5.95
C ARG A 198 6.35 7.73 -5.42
N THR A 199 6.54 7.69 -4.11
CA THR A 199 7.59 6.86 -3.48
C THR A 199 7.36 5.37 -3.72
N THR A 200 6.10 4.93 -3.66
CA THR A 200 5.71 3.54 -3.97
C THR A 200 5.98 3.18 -5.44
N ALA A 201 5.63 4.06 -6.39
CA ALA A 201 5.86 3.85 -7.82
C ALA A 201 7.35 3.69 -8.15
N VAL A 202 8.20 4.56 -7.59
CA VAL A 202 9.66 4.46 -7.75
C VAL A 202 10.20 3.16 -7.15
N HIS A 203 9.68 2.73 -6.00
CA HIS A 203 10.06 1.46 -5.37
C HIS A 203 9.71 0.23 -6.22
N ILE A 204 8.51 0.20 -6.81
CA ILE A 204 8.08 -0.89 -7.68
C ILE A 204 9.02 -1.01 -8.88
N ILE A 205 9.40 0.12 -9.50
CA ILE A 205 10.34 0.12 -10.61
C ILE A 205 11.71 -0.40 -10.17
N LEU A 206 12.25 0.11 -9.06
CA LEU A 206 13.59 -0.25 -8.58
C LEU A 206 13.68 -1.75 -8.22
N THR A 207 12.67 -2.27 -7.52
CA THR A 207 12.59 -3.69 -7.14
C THR A 207 12.42 -4.59 -8.36
N SER A 208 11.66 -4.17 -9.37
CA SER A 208 11.51 -4.89 -10.63
C SER A 208 12.82 -4.96 -11.41
N ILE A 209 13.59 -3.86 -11.46
CA ILE A 209 14.91 -3.83 -12.09
C ILE A 209 15.87 -4.78 -11.38
N VAL A 210 15.92 -4.74 -10.04
CA VAL A 210 16.77 -5.66 -9.26
C VAL A 210 16.36 -7.12 -9.52
N GLY A 211 15.06 -7.43 -9.47
CA GLY A 211 14.55 -8.77 -9.78
C GLY A 211 14.95 -9.26 -11.18
N LEU A 212 14.89 -8.37 -12.18
CA LEU A 212 15.28 -8.68 -13.55
C LEU A 212 16.80 -8.94 -13.68
N ILE A 213 17.63 -8.12 -13.03
CA ILE A 213 19.09 -8.32 -12.99
C ILE A 213 19.42 -9.70 -12.38
N LEU A 214 18.73 -10.10 -11.32
CA LEU A 214 18.93 -11.41 -10.70
C LEU A 214 18.53 -12.57 -11.59
N ALA A 215 17.40 -12.45 -12.27
CA ALA A 215 16.97 -13.47 -13.22
C ALA A 215 18.02 -13.65 -14.33
N VAL A 216 18.59 -12.56 -14.85
CA VAL A 216 19.65 -12.59 -15.86
C VAL A 216 20.95 -13.21 -15.30
N VAL A 217 21.40 -12.79 -14.11
CA VAL A 217 22.61 -13.34 -13.49
C VAL A 217 22.45 -14.83 -13.20
N ALA A 218 21.32 -15.25 -12.63
CA ALA A 218 21.02 -16.66 -12.37
C ALA A 218 21.00 -17.46 -13.67
N PHE A 219 20.38 -16.93 -14.73
CA PHE A 219 20.37 -17.57 -16.05
C PHE A 219 21.79 -17.76 -16.61
N ILE A 220 22.65 -16.75 -16.53
CA ILE A 220 24.05 -16.83 -16.98
C ILE A 220 24.83 -17.87 -16.18
N LEU A 221 24.69 -17.88 -14.85
CA LEU A 221 25.39 -18.83 -13.97
C LEU A 221 24.94 -20.27 -14.23
N ILE A 222 23.64 -20.50 -14.39
CA ILE A 222 23.08 -21.81 -14.73
C ILE A 222 23.60 -22.27 -16.09
N ARG A 223 23.55 -21.42 -17.12
CA ARG A 223 24.12 -21.71 -18.45
C ARG A 223 25.60 -22.10 -18.38
N ARG A 224 26.40 -21.33 -17.63
CA ARG A 224 27.82 -21.63 -17.43
C ARG A 224 28.03 -22.96 -16.71
N ALA A 225 27.25 -23.25 -15.67
CA ALA A 225 27.34 -24.50 -14.92
C ALA A 225 26.96 -25.72 -15.76
N ILE A 226 25.89 -25.60 -16.58
CA ILE A 226 25.48 -26.66 -17.51
C ILE A 226 26.57 -26.91 -18.55
N ASN A 227 27.11 -25.86 -19.17
CA ASN A 227 28.17 -26.00 -20.18
C ASN A 227 29.46 -26.59 -19.60
N ALA A 228 29.84 -26.20 -18.38
CA ALA A 228 30.99 -26.75 -17.69
C ALA A 228 30.82 -28.26 -17.40
N ARG A 229 29.64 -28.66 -16.90
CA ARG A 229 29.30 -30.09 -16.67
C ARG A 229 29.25 -30.88 -17.98
N ALA A 230 28.69 -30.31 -19.05
CA ALA A 230 28.66 -30.94 -20.36
C ALA A 230 30.09 -31.17 -20.89
N ARG A 231 31.00 -30.21 -20.70
CA ARG A 231 32.41 -30.35 -21.09
C ARG A 231 33.12 -31.43 -20.29
N GLN A 232 32.92 -31.48 -18.98
CA GLN A 232 33.47 -32.53 -18.11
C GLN A 232 32.97 -33.92 -18.52
N ASN A 233 31.65 -34.06 -18.74
CA ASN A 233 31.04 -35.31 -19.18
C ASN A 233 31.53 -35.73 -20.58
N TRP A 234 31.77 -34.77 -21.48
CA TRP A 234 32.35 -35.04 -22.80
C TRP A 234 33.77 -35.58 -22.66
N LEU A 235 34.65 -34.87 -21.94
CA LEU A 235 36.04 -35.32 -21.71
C LEU A 235 36.10 -36.70 -21.06
N GLN A 236 35.30 -36.96 -20.02
CA GLN A 236 35.29 -38.25 -19.33
C GLN A 236 34.84 -39.40 -20.25
N LYS A 237 33.85 -39.16 -21.12
CA LYS A 237 33.45 -40.16 -22.14
C LYS A 237 34.55 -40.42 -23.16
N GLY A 238 35.27 -39.38 -23.57
CA GLY A 238 36.41 -39.49 -24.49
C GLY A 238 37.56 -40.29 -23.88
N GLU A 239 37.95 -39.99 -22.64
CA GLU A 239 38.98 -40.73 -21.91
C GLU A 239 38.61 -42.21 -21.73
N ALA A 240 37.38 -42.51 -21.32
CA ALA A 240 36.93 -43.88 -21.15
C ALA A 240 36.89 -44.67 -22.47
N ALA A 241 36.47 -44.03 -23.55
CA ALA A 241 36.42 -44.66 -24.87
C ALA A 241 37.83 -44.86 -25.46
N LEU A 242 38.73 -43.89 -25.30
CA LEU A 242 40.13 -44.02 -25.70
C LEU A 242 40.84 -45.11 -24.91
N ALA A 243 40.67 -45.15 -23.58
CA ALA A 243 41.21 -46.22 -22.75
C ALA A 243 40.72 -47.60 -23.21
N LYS A 244 39.44 -47.72 -23.60
CA LYS A 244 38.91 -48.97 -24.16
C LYS A 244 39.57 -49.34 -25.50
N ALA A 245 39.88 -48.37 -26.35
CA ALA A 245 40.56 -48.60 -27.63
C ALA A 245 42.03 -49.04 -27.46
N THR A 246 42.68 -48.63 -26.37
CA THR A 246 44.11 -48.92 -26.10
C THR A 246 44.36 -50.07 -25.14
N VAL A 247 43.32 -50.68 -24.57
CA VAL A 247 43.45 -51.80 -23.62
C VAL A 247 43.84 -53.10 -24.34
N GLY A 248 44.82 -53.80 -23.77
CA GLY A 248 45.31 -55.10 -24.24
C GLY A 248 46.74 -55.03 -24.77
N ASP A 249 47.35 -56.19 -25.02
CA ASP A 249 48.64 -56.28 -25.72
C ASP A 249 48.36 -56.25 -27.23
N GLN A 250 48.56 -55.09 -27.85
CA GLN A 250 48.28 -54.85 -29.27
C GLN A 250 49.59 -54.56 -30.01
N THR A 251 49.71 -55.00 -31.27
CA THR A 251 50.87 -54.60 -32.09
C THR A 251 50.81 -53.09 -32.39
N PRO A 252 51.95 -52.43 -32.62
CA PRO A 252 51.99 -50.98 -32.89
C PRO A 252 51.06 -50.54 -34.03
N GLU A 253 50.88 -51.40 -35.04
CA GLU A 253 50.01 -51.14 -36.21
C GLU A 253 48.52 -51.15 -35.82
N THR A 254 48.07 -52.16 -35.07
CA THR A 254 46.67 -52.29 -34.64
C THR A 254 46.29 -51.22 -33.61
N LEU A 255 47.22 -50.85 -32.73
CA LEU A 255 47.02 -49.77 -31.78
C LEU A 255 46.85 -48.42 -32.49
N GLY A 256 47.70 -48.13 -33.48
CA GLY A 256 47.61 -46.91 -34.28
C GLY A 256 46.28 -46.80 -35.03
N GLU A 257 45.83 -47.88 -35.66
CA GLU A 257 44.55 -47.94 -36.36
C GLU A 257 43.36 -47.71 -35.43
N ASN A 258 43.33 -48.36 -34.26
CA ASN A 258 42.26 -48.21 -33.27
C ASN A 258 42.16 -46.77 -32.71
N ILE A 259 43.30 -46.14 -32.43
CA ILE A 259 43.35 -44.75 -31.95
C ILE A 259 42.87 -43.78 -33.03
N LEU A 260 43.33 -43.93 -34.27
CA LEU A 260 42.92 -43.08 -35.40
C LEU A 260 41.42 -43.22 -35.67
N ARG A 261 40.90 -44.45 -35.65
CA ARG A 261 39.47 -44.72 -35.83
C ARG A 261 38.63 -44.10 -34.70
N PHE A 262 39.08 -44.22 -33.45
CA PHE A 262 38.42 -43.56 -32.32
C PHE A 262 38.34 -42.04 -32.51
N PHE A 263 39.43 -41.36 -32.87
CA PHE A 263 39.40 -39.92 -33.05
C PHE A 263 38.54 -39.48 -34.25
N ALA A 264 38.56 -40.24 -35.35
CA ALA A 264 37.69 -40.01 -36.50
C ALA A 264 36.21 -40.09 -36.12
N ASP A 265 35.81 -41.15 -35.41
CA ASP A 265 34.42 -41.37 -34.99
C ASP A 265 33.98 -40.40 -33.89
N TYR A 266 34.85 -40.14 -32.90
CA TYR A 266 34.52 -39.36 -31.70
C TYR A 266 34.51 -37.85 -31.93
N LEU A 267 35.38 -37.35 -32.82
CA LEU A 267 35.40 -35.94 -33.22
C LEU A 267 34.56 -35.67 -34.48
N HIS A 268 33.95 -36.71 -35.06
CA HIS A 268 33.24 -36.65 -36.34
C HIS A 268 34.12 -36.08 -37.47
N ILE A 269 35.40 -36.46 -37.50
CA ILE A 269 36.36 -36.04 -38.52
C ILE A 269 36.51 -37.18 -39.54
N GLN A 270 36.38 -36.87 -40.83
CA GLN A 270 36.71 -37.82 -41.88
C GLN A 270 38.23 -37.88 -42.06
N ALA A 271 38.86 -38.95 -41.58
CA ALA A 271 40.26 -39.25 -41.86
C ALA A 271 40.37 -40.09 -43.13
N GLY A 272 40.93 -39.54 -44.21
CA GLY A 272 41.29 -40.28 -45.42
C GLY A 272 42.77 -40.65 -45.40
N ALA A 273 43.09 -41.92 -45.68
CA ALA A 273 44.47 -42.37 -45.85
C ALA A 273 44.94 -42.09 -47.29
N PHE A 274 45.94 -41.24 -47.47
CA PHE A 274 46.68 -41.12 -48.74
C PHE A 274 47.90 -42.07 -48.66
N TYR A 275 47.90 -43.12 -49.48
CA TYR A 275 49.11 -43.90 -49.77
C TYR A 275 49.90 -43.17 -50.86
N VAL A 276 51.16 -42.82 -50.58
CA VAL A 276 52.16 -42.36 -51.57
C VAL A 276 53.20 -43.45 -51.72
#